data_AF-A0A920U2H9-F1
#
_entry.id   AF-A0A920U2H9-F1
#
_cell.length_a   1.000
_cell.length_b   1.000
_cell.length_c   1.000
_cell.angle_alpha   90.00
_cell.angle_beta   90.00
_cell.angle_gamma   90.00
#
_symmetry.space_group_name_H-M   'P 1'
#
loop_
_entity.id
_entity.type
_entity.pdbx_description
1 polymer ?
#
loop_
_entity_poly.entity_id
_entity_poly.type
_entity_poly.pdbx_seq_one_letter_code
_entity_poly.pdbx_strand_id
1 'polypeptide(L)'
;MYRRHSLQVHPRKPTLDLNALTKMVSSDRRFAGVNDGKAQFSGSLRNNCALADLKMNRLLNTIDEWAVENGLDESADPVHRFSETVVEDSPPLGLDLRTGEIRTIVWATGFHPDYSWLDLPVLDRKGKIRHDGGSWIPPVCT
;
A
#
# COMPACT_ATOMS: atom_id res chain seq x y z
N MET A 1 -12.59 -22.26 9.42
CA MET A 1 -12.41 -21.88 7.99
C MET A 1 -12.39 -20.35 7.91
N TYR A 2 -11.21 -19.74 8.09
CA TYR A 2 -11.08 -18.28 8.19
C TYR A 2 -10.95 -17.69 6.78
N ARG A 3 -12.01 -17.03 6.27
CA ARG A 3 -11.89 -16.24 5.03
C ARG A 3 -10.93 -15.10 5.30
N ARG A 4 -9.71 -15.19 4.75
CA ARG A 4 -8.76 -14.09 4.75
C ARG A 4 -9.24 -13.06 3.74
N HIS A 5 -9.71 -11.92 4.23
CA HIS A 5 -9.96 -10.76 3.37
C HIS A 5 -8.60 -10.10 3.11
N SER A 6 -7.99 -10.45 1.97
CA SER A 6 -6.82 -9.74 1.44
C SER A 6 -7.26 -8.39 0.87
N LEU A 7 -6.49 -7.34 1.19
CA LEU A 7 -6.70 -5.93 0.80
C LEU A 7 -6.10 -5.61 -0.58
N GLN A 8 -5.88 -6.61 -1.42
CA GLN A 8 -5.29 -6.38 -2.72
C GLN A 8 -6.26 -5.73 -3.68
N VAL A 9 -5.67 -5.12 -4.71
CA VAL A 9 -6.36 -4.80 -5.96
C VAL A 9 -6.99 -6.09 -6.49
N HIS A 10 -8.27 -6.24 -6.22
CA HIS A 10 -9.07 -7.35 -6.69
C HIS A 10 -10.05 -6.73 -7.69
N PRO A 11 -10.17 -7.25 -8.93
CA PRO A 11 -10.98 -6.62 -9.98
C PRO A 11 -12.49 -6.50 -9.65
N ARG A 12 -12.94 -7.01 -8.50
CA ARG A 12 -14.35 -7.02 -8.06
C ARG A 12 -14.57 -6.47 -6.65
N LYS A 13 -13.55 -5.94 -5.97
CA LYS A 13 -13.71 -5.34 -4.64
C LYS A 13 -13.25 -3.89 -4.67
N PRO A 14 -13.97 -2.98 -4.00
CA PRO A 14 -13.49 -1.60 -3.83
C PRO A 14 -12.15 -1.64 -3.10
N THR A 15 -11.16 -0.98 -3.70
CA THR A 15 -9.84 -0.78 -3.09
C THR A 15 -10.01 0.02 -1.80
N LEU A 16 -9.53 -0.51 -0.69
CA LEU A 16 -9.44 0.23 0.57
C LEU A 16 -8.06 0.90 0.60
N ASP A 17 -8.04 2.21 0.36
CA ASP A 17 -6.83 3.03 0.41
C ASP A 17 -6.75 3.83 1.72
N LEU A 18 -5.64 4.58 1.88
CA LEU A 18 -5.46 5.43 3.05
C LEU A 18 -6.55 6.52 3.14
N ASN A 19 -6.97 7.08 2.02
CA ASN A 19 -8.01 8.12 1.97
C ASN A 19 -9.39 7.60 2.43
N ALA A 20 -9.68 6.32 2.21
CA ALA A 20 -10.87 5.66 2.74
C ALA A 20 -10.76 5.40 4.25
N LEU A 21 -9.55 5.05 4.73
CA LEU A 21 -9.29 4.80 6.15
C LEU A 21 -9.32 6.09 6.99
N THR A 22 -8.80 7.21 6.49
CA THR A 22 -8.79 8.50 7.21
C THR A 22 -10.19 9.03 7.50
N LYS A 23 -11.20 8.63 6.71
CA LYS A 23 -12.61 8.96 6.97
C LYS A 23 -13.21 8.20 8.16
N MET A 24 -12.60 7.09 8.57
CA MET A 24 -13.11 6.21 9.62
C MET A 24 -12.25 6.24 10.88
N VAL A 25 -10.94 6.54 10.74
CA VAL A 25 -9.97 6.50 11.82
C VAL A 25 -8.97 7.65 11.69
N SER A 26 -8.59 8.28 12.81
CA SER A 26 -7.49 9.26 12.82
C SER A 26 -6.15 8.53 12.71
N SER A 27 -5.72 8.22 11.49
CA SER A 27 -4.53 7.39 11.19
C SER A 27 -3.32 8.18 10.65
N ASP A 28 -3.30 9.49 10.81
CA ASP A 28 -2.37 10.38 10.09
C ASP A 28 -1.00 10.53 10.76
N ARG A 29 -0.57 9.52 11.52
CA ARG A 29 0.62 9.63 12.36
C ARG A 29 1.47 8.37 12.34
N ARG A 30 2.77 8.55 12.14
CA ARG A 30 3.75 7.48 12.29
C ARG A 30 4.14 7.37 13.76
N PHE A 31 3.75 6.28 14.42
CA PHE A 31 4.14 6.01 15.80
C PHE A 31 5.66 5.89 15.94
N ALA A 32 6.23 6.63 16.89
CA ALA A 32 7.67 6.66 17.16
C ALA A 32 8.03 5.95 18.47
N GLY A 33 7.14 5.99 19.47
CA GLY A 33 7.36 5.33 20.76
C GLY A 33 6.45 5.87 21.86
N VAL A 34 6.69 5.42 23.09
CA VAL A 34 6.05 5.96 24.30
C VAL A 34 7.14 6.42 25.26
N ASN A 35 6.98 7.62 25.83
CA ASN A 35 7.81 8.10 26.93
C ASN A 35 6.92 8.79 27.99
N ASP A 36 7.11 8.42 29.27
CA ASP A 36 6.37 8.98 30.41
C ASP A 36 4.84 9.03 30.21
N GLY A 37 4.26 7.92 29.73
CA GLY A 37 2.82 7.82 29.46
C GLY A 37 2.33 8.60 28.24
N LYS A 38 3.22 9.25 27.47
CA LYS A 38 2.89 9.94 26.23
C LYS A 38 3.33 9.15 25.01
N ALA A 39 2.39 8.82 24.13
CA ALA A 39 2.69 8.35 22.79
C ALA A 39 3.29 9.50 21.96
N GLN A 40 4.37 9.19 21.26
CA GLN A 40 5.08 10.11 20.39
C GLN A 40 4.91 9.67 18.94
N PHE A 41 4.72 10.65 18.07
CA PHE A 41 4.55 10.44 16.64
C PHE A 41 5.56 11.28 15.85
N SER A 42 6.00 10.73 14.73
CA SER A 42 6.84 11.43 13.77
C SER A 42 5.98 12.22 12.78
N GLY A 43 6.35 13.47 12.54
CA GLY A 43 5.75 14.32 11.50
C GLY A 43 6.14 13.93 10.06
N SER A 44 6.86 12.81 9.87
CA SER A 44 7.33 12.37 8.55
C SER A 44 6.24 11.76 7.67
N LEU A 45 5.03 11.49 8.19
CA LEU A 45 4.01 10.75 7.43
C LEU A 45 3.64 11.47 6.12
N ARG A 46 3.39 12.79 6.17
CA ARG A 46 3.11 13.61 4.98
C ARG A 46 4.19 13.42 3.90
N ASN A 47 5.45 13.57 4.30
CA ASN A 47 6.57 13.41 3.37
C ASN A 47 6.65 11.98 2.81
N ASN A 48 6.39 10.97 3.63
CA ASN A 48 6.38 9.58 3.17
C ASN A 48 5.24 9.32 2.17
N CYS A 49 4.04 9.84 2.42
CA CYS A 49 2.90 9.74 1.52
C CYS A 49 3.19 10.45 0.19
N ALA A 50 3.65 11.70 0.21
CA ALA A 50 4.01 12.43 -0.99
C ALA A 50 5.10 11.72 -1.82
N LEU A 51 6.13 11.18 -1.16
CA LEU A 51 7.18 10.40 -1.83
C LEU A 51 6.65 9.07 -2.39
N ALA A 52 5.68 8.43 -1.73
CA ALA A 52 5.05 7.21 -2.22
C ALA A 52 4.19 7.50 -3.46
N ASP A 53 3.35 8.54 -3.42
CA ASP A 53 2.52 8.96 -4.55
C ASP A 53 3.38 9.34 -5.76
N LEU A 54 4.47 10.08 -5.54
CA LEU A 54 5.43 10.42 -6.59
C LEU A 54 6.12 9.20 -7.19
N LYS A 55 6.51 8.21 -6.37
CA LYS A 55 7.10 6.95 -6.87
C LYS A 55 6.10 6.12 -7.65
N MET A 56 4.85 6.04 -7.18
CA MET A 56 3.78 5.33 -7.85
C MET A 56 3.50 5.95 -9.22
N ASN A 57 3.32 7.27 -9.30
CA ASN A 57 3.06 7.96 -10.56
C ASN A 57 4.22 7.82 -11.55
N ARG A 58 5.47 7.81 -11.08
CA ARG A 58 6.64 7.53 -11.94
C ARG A 58 6.58 6.12 -12.53
N LEU A 59 6.29 5.11 -11.71
CA LEU A 59 6.16 3.73 -12.18
C LEU A 59 5.03 3.58 -13.19
N LEU A 60 3.86 4.17 -12.91
CA LEU A 60 2.71 4.13 -13.82
C LEU A 60 3.04 4.79 -15.16
N ASN A 61 3.72 5.95 -15.15
CA ASN A 61 4.19 6.57 -16.39
C ASN A 61 5.11 5.65 -17.19
N THR A 62 6.07 4.99 -16.54
CA THR A 62 6.98 4.05 -17.23
C THR A 62 6.24 2.86 -17.85
N ILE A 63 5.21 2.34 -17.18
CA ILE A 63 4.37 1.26 -17.72
C ILE A 63 3.58 1.73 -18.93
N ASP A 64 2.96 2.92 -18.84
CA ASP A 64 2.17 3.49 -19.93
C ASP A 64 3.06 3.80 -21.15
N GLU A 65 4.25 4.38 -20.93
CA GLU A 65 5.27 4.60 -21.97
C GLU A 65 5.65 3.29 -22.66
N TRP A 66 5.94 2.25 -21.89
CA TRP A 66 6.27 0.93 -22.42
C TRP A 66 5.11 0.33 -23.23
N ALA A 67 3.86 0.49 -22.79
CA ALA A 67 2.69 -0.02 -23.50
C ALA A 67 2.55 0.66 -24.88
N VAL A 68 2.75 1.97 -24.95
CA VAL A 68 2.73 2.74 -26.21
C VAL A 68 3.86 2.27 -27.14
N GLU A 69 5.09 2.15 -26.64
CA GLU A 69 6.26 1.71 -27.41
C GLU A 69 6.08 0.31 -28.01
N ASN A 70 5.29 -0.55 -27.37
CA ASN A 70 5.02 -1.92 -27.82
C ASN A 70 3.68 -2.08 -28.55
N GLY A 71 3.00 -0.97 -28.88
CA GLY A 71 1.74 -0.98 -29.63
C GLY A 71 0.56 -1.61 -28.88
N LEU A 72 0.61 -1.62 -27.55
CA LEU A 72 -0.44 -2.19 -26.69
C LEU A 72 -1.50 -1.18 -26.26
N ASP A 73 -1.34 0.10 -26.63
CA ASP A 73 -2.19 1.23 -26.20
C ASP A 73 -3.69 0.99 -26.49
N GLU A 74 -4.04 0.42 -27.65
CA GLU A 74 -5.43 0.13 -28.01
C GLU A 74 -6.05 -1.03 -27.21
N SER A 75 -5.22 -1.91 -26.65
CA SER A 75 -5.65 -3.09 -25.88
C SER A 75 -5.58 -2.87 -24.36
N ALA A 76 -4.87 -1.83 -23.93
CA ALA A 76 -4.72 -1.48 -22.53
C ALA A 76 -5.94 -0.70 -22.03
N ASP A 77 -6.20 -0.80 -20.72
CA ASP A 77 -7.18 0.08 -20.08
C ASP A 77 -6.69 1.54 -20.14
N PRO A 78 -7.61 2.53 -20.14
CA PRO A 78 -7.23 3.93 -20.12
C PRO A 78 -6.29 4.27 -18.96
N VAL A 79 -5.34 5.16 -19.23
CA VAL A 79 -4.39 5.69 -18.24
C VAL A 79 -5.12 6.07 -16.95
N HIS A 80 -4.82 5.35 -15.87
CA HIS A 80 -5.41 5.58 -14.57
C HIS A 80 -4.40 6.20 -13.60
N ARG A 81 -4.84 7.20 -12.84
CA ARG A 81 -4.05 7.83 -11.77
C ARG A 81 -4.87 7.87 -10.50
N PHE A 82 -4.25 7.49 -9.39
CA PHE A 82 -4.86 7.55 -8.07
C PHE A 82 -4.85 8.99 -7.56
N SER A 83 -5.86 9.34 -6.76
CA SER A 83 -5.84 10.59 -6.01
C SER A 83 -4.69 10.60 -5.01
N GLU A 84 -4.07 11.77 -4.80
CA GLU A 84 -3.03 11.94 -3.80
C GLU A 84 -3.53 11.54 -2.40
N THR A 85 -2.61 11.03 -1.58
CA THR A 85 -2.90 10.65 -0.22
C THR A 85 -3.10 11.92 0.63
N VAL A 86 -4.31 12.10 1.15
CA VAL A 86 -4.66 13.21 2.03
C VAL A 86 -4.16 12.91 3.43
N VAL A 87 -3.33 13.81 3.96
CA VAL A 87 -2.82 13.77 5.33
C VAL A 87 -3.08 15.14 5.96
N GLU A 88 -3.33 15.18 7.27
CA GLU A 88 -3.46 16.43 8.03
C GLU A 88 -2.18 17.27 7.97
N ASP A 89 -2.30 18.60 7.78
CA ASP A 89 -1.18 19.53 7.60
C ASP A 89 -0.26 19.64 8.82
N SER A 90 -0.82 19.51 10.03
CA SER A 90 -0.06 19.62 11.26
C SER A 90 -0.65 18.71 12.34
N PRO A 91 -0.48 17.38 12.20
CA PRO A 91 -1.03 16.43 13.14
C PRO A 91 -0.30 16.53 14.49
N PRO A 92 -1.00 16.40 15.63
CA PRO A 92 -0.37 16.41 16.94
C PRO A 92 0.69 15.31 17.08
N LEU A 93 1.92 15.70 17.45
CA LEU A 93 3.05 14.78 17.58
C LEU A 93 3.10 14.04 18.92
N GLY A 94 2.17 14.35 19.82
CA GLY A 94 2.07 13.76 21.15
C GLY A 94 0.62 13.47 21.53
N LEU A 95 0.42 12.39 22.28
CA LEU A 95 -0.85 12.02 22.87
C LEU A 95 -0.61 11.46 24.27
N ASP A 96 -1.24 12.04 25.29
CA ASP A 96 -1.17 11.49 26.66
C ASP A 96 -2.13 10.30 26.75
N LEU A 97 -1.58 9.12 27.01
CA LEU A 97 -2.34 7.87 27.07
C LEU A 97 -3.10 7.71 28.38
N ARG A 98 -2.85 8.56 29.38
CA ARG A 98 -3.46 8.48 30.72
C ARG A 98 -4.79 9.25 30.81
N THR A 99 -5.11 10.05 29.80
CA THR A 99 -6.32 10.89 29.78
C THR A 99 -7.61 10.08 29.61
N GLY A 100 -7.51 8.81 29.17
CA GLY A 100 -8.67 7.98 28.86
C GLY A 100 -9.33 8.30 27.52
N GLU A 101 -8.74 9.17 26.70
CA GLU A 101 -9.24 9.53 25.36
C GLU A 101 -9.17 8.36 24.37
N ILE A 102 -8.25 7.42 24.58
CA ILE A 102 -8.11 6.21 23.77
C ILE A 102 -8.78 5.04 24.48
N ARG A 103 -9.91 4.57 23.94
CA ARG A 103 -10.65 3.41 24.46
C ARG A 103 -10.18 2.08 23.89
N THR A 104 -9.72 2.07 22.65
CA THR A 104 -9.41 0.84 21.91
C THR A 104 -8.18 1.06 21.05
N ILE A 105 -7.23 0.12 21.10
CA ILE A 105 -6.09 0.06 20.19
C ILE A 105 -6.29 -1.16 19.29
N VAL A 106 -6.30 -0.93 17.98
CA VAL A 106 -6.34 -2.01 16.98
C VAL A 106 -4.94 -2.13 16.39
N TRP A 107 -4.38 -3.35 16.42
CA TRP A 107 -3.05 -3.63 15.92
C TRP A 107 -3.10 -4.53 14.69
N ALA A 108 -2.56 -4.05 13.57
CA ALA A 108 -2.50 -4.79 12.31
C ALA A 108 -1.04 -5.12 11.97
N THR A 109 -0.56 -6.29 12.42
CA THR A 109 0.86 -6.70 12.36
C THR A 109 1.39 -7.02 10.98
N GLY A 110 0.55 -7.03 9.95
CA GLY A 110 1.04 -7.30 8.62
C GLY A 110 -0.04 -7.63 7.62
N PHE A 111 0.36 -7.47 6.37
CA PHE A 111 -0.37 -7.84 5.18
C PHE A 111 0.43 -8.92 4.46
N HIS A 112 -0.26 -9.94 3.95
CA HIS A 112 0.34 -10.95 3.08
C HIS A 112 -0.32 -10.86 1.71
N PRO A 113 0.45 -10.66 0.63
CA PRO A 113 -0.10 -10.65 -0.70
C PRO A 113 -0.68 -12.03 -1.03
N ASP A 114 -1.89 -12.04 -1.57
CA ASP A 114 -2.55 -13.21 -2.14
C ASP A 114 -2.34 -13.20 -3.67
N TYR A 115 -1.68 -14.24 -4.18
CA TYR A 115 -1.42 -14.40 -5.62
C TYR A 115 -2.30 -15.49 -6.23
N SER A 116 -3.40 -15.89 -5.57
CA SER A 116 -4.28 -16.95 -6.06
C SER A 116 -4.94 -16.66 -7.41
N TRP A 117 -4.91 -15.40 -7.86
CA TRP A 117 -5.45 -14.96 -9.15
C TRP A 117 -4.45 -15.14 -10.30
N LEU A 118 -3.18 -15.44 -10.00
CA LEU A 118 -2.11 -15.53 -10.97
C LEU A 118 -1.94 -16.97 -11.43
N ASP A 119 -2.60 -17.33 -12.53
CA ASP A 119 -2.49 -18.65 -13.16
C ASP A 119 -1.21 -18.80 -13.99
N LEU A 120 -0.07 -18.37 -13.45
CA LEU A 120 1.24 -18.45 -14.08
C LEU A 120 2.25 -19.16 -13.16
N PRO A 121 3.20 -19.96 -13.68
CA PRO A 121 4.20 -20.68 -12.89
C PRO A 121 5.33 -19.74 -12.40
N VAL A 122 4.96 -18.60 -11.82
CA VAL A 122 5.86 -17.50 -11.45
C VAL A 122 6.20 -17.45 -9.97
N LEU A 123 5.50 -18.23 -9.14
CA LEU A 123 5.64 -18.22 -7.69
C LEU A 123 6.74 -19.19 -7.22
N ASP A 124 7.49 -18.78 -6.19
CA ASP A 124 8.46 -19.63 -5.50
C ASP A 124 7.76 -20.56 -4.48
N ARG A 125 8.55 -21.42 -3.82
CA ARG A 125 8.05 -22.34 -2.76
C ARG A 125 7.42 -21.60 -1.56
N LYS A 126 7.69 -20.30 -1.40
CA LYS A 126 7.15 -19.44 -0.34
C LYS A 126 5.93 -18.64 -0.83
N GLY A 127 5.45 -18.88 -2.05
CA GLY A 127 4.31 -18.19 -2.65
C GLY A 127 4.62 -16.74 -3.07
N LYS A 128 5.88 -16.36 -3.25
CA LYS A 128 6.28 -15.03 -3.74
C LYS A 128 6.63 -15.06 -5.22
N ILE A 129 6.39 -13.97 -5.93
CA ILE A 129 6.80 -13.83 -7.34
C ILE A 129 8.33 -13.93 -7.42
N ARG A 130 8.84 -14.81 -8.28
CA ARG A 130 10.27 -14.92 -8.60
C ARG A 130 10.67 -13.76 -9.51
N HIS A 131 11.52 -12.86 -9.03
CA HIS A 131 12.03 -11.77 -9.85
C HIS A 131 13.53 -11.55 -9.62
N ASP A 132 14.23 -11.09 -10.65
CA ASP A 132 15.58 -10.53 -10.57
C ASP A 132 15.57 -9.10 -11.10
N GLY A 133 15.84 -8.12 -10.23
CA GLY A 133 15.84 -6.70 -10.60
C GLY A 133 14.53 -6.13 -11.16
N GLY A 134 13.41 -6.86 -11.06
CA GLY A 134 12.12 -6.48 -11.67
C GLY A 134 11.76 -7.28 -12.93
N SER A 135 12.67 -8.12 -13.43
CA SER A 135 12.38 -9.11 -14.48
C SER A 135 11.88 -10.41 -13.85
N TRP A 136 10.80 -10.98 -14.39
CA TRP A 136 10.36 -12.32 -13.99
C TRP A 136 11.24 -13.38 -14.66
N ILE A 137 11.64 -14.41 -13.88
CA ILE A 137 12.43 -15.54 -14.40
C ILE A 137 11.49 -16.68 -14.77
N PRO A 138 11.31 -17.01 -16.06
CA PRO A 138 10.59 -18.21 -16.45
C PRO A 138 11.23 -19.46 -15.87
N PRO A 139 10.43 -20.48 -15.46
CA PRO A 139 10.99 -21.79 -15.21
C PRO A 139 11.74 -22.26 -16.45
N VAL A 140 12.95 -22.77 -16.26
CA VAL A 140 13.75 -23.37 -17.33
C VAL A 140 12.93 -24.53 -17.88
N CYS A 141 12.59 -24.51 -19.18
CA CYS A 141 12.02 -25.68 -19.83
C CYS A 141 13.07 -26.78 -19.84
N THR A 142 12.92 -27.80 -18.98
CA THR A 142 13.63 -29.09 -19.06
C THR A 142 12.70 -30.15 -19.59
#